data_AF-A0A8X6YP63-F1
#
_entry.id   AF-A0A8X6YP63-F1
#
_cell.length_a   1.000
_cell.length_b   1.000
_cell.length_c   1.000
_cell.angle_alpha   90.00
_cell.angle_beta   90.00
_cell.angle_gamma   90.00
#
_symmetry.space_group_name_H-M   'P 1'
#
loop_
_entity.id
_entity.type
_entity.pdbx_description
1 polymer ?
#
loop_
_entity_poly.entity_id
_entity_poly.type
_entity_poly.pdbx_seq_one_letter_code
_entity_poly.pdbx_strand_id
1 'polypeptide(L)'
;MYTLEEICLVNVATRIYNCFELKKNVLHCEEKTKELRIREGLQIPLALKDRIVALMKPIELEVHNWMSDHDGILKTSGEESFCEFHWNPDATVDRIRTADALIGSQRLDNPTRFVLSCQYWHGRKIIPVYRKLDAETKEYFLERDFDGKDEHQSNVEKWIREQKGTKPNCNVFCRCRTFRWTDVSLHSRFLDCLPDFNREYVLCTKFKETHKMHIGRFCLSRMSAQNREYMLAAFPLKVLSIYLFWPCQTFFMEAARKVWRDLSENEFLCLLHIMICQKIIALWTDFNYMKLLRQFWHESPDNLKQYTK
;
A
#
# COMPACT_ATOMS: atom_id res chain seq x y z
N MET A 1 -10.98 -5.10 15.46
CA MET A 1 -12.13 -5.46 14.59
C MET A 1 -12.96 -4.20 14.44
N TYR A 2 -13.25 -3.76 13.23
CA TYR A 2 -14.02 -2.54 13.00
C TYR A 2 -15.48 -2.73 13.41
N THR A 3 -16.06 -1.69 14.00
CA THR A 3 -17.49 -1.58 14.23
C THR A 3 -18.23 -1.40 12.89
N LEU A 4 -19.52 -1.76 12.85
CA LEU A 4 -20.35 -1.52 11.67
C LEU A 4 -20.35 -0.04 11.27
N GLU A 5 -20.36 0.85 12.25
CA GLU A 5 -20.30 2.30 12.04
C GLU A 5 -19.00 2.73 11.34
N GLU A 6 -17.85 2.21 11.77
CA GLU A 6 -16.56 2.49 11.13
C GLU A 6 -16.53 1.97 9.69
N ILE A 7 -17.05 0.77 9.44
CA ILE A 7 -17.16 0.20 8.09
C ILE A 7 -18.05 1.09 7.20
N CYS A 8 -19.19 1.55 7.72
CA CYS A 8 -20.09 2.46 7.00
C CYS A 8 -19.41 3.79 6.68
N LEU A 9 -18.69 4.39 7.64
CA LEU A 9 -17.96 5.64 7.43
C LEU A 9 -16.87 5.52 6.38
N VAL A 10 -16.08 4.45 6.45
CA VAL A 10 -15.07 4.12 5.44
C VAL A 10 -15.70 3.97 4.05
N ASN A 11 -16.82 3.24 3.95
CA ASN A 11 -17.51 3.04 2.68
C ASN A 11 -18.06 4.36 2.11
N VAL A 12 -18.58 5.25 2.97
CA VAL A 12 -19.04 6.58 2.54
C VAL A 12 -17.86 7.44 2.09
N ALA A 13 -16.78 7.49 2.87
CA ALA A 13 -15.57 8.25 2.57
C ALA A 13 -14.94 7.82 1.23
N THR A 14 -14.76 6.52 1.02
CA THR A 14 -14.19 5.97 -0.23
C THR A 14 -15.12 6.18 -1.43
N ARG A 15 -16.44 6.12 -1.26
CA ARG A 15 -17.41 6.50 -2.30
C ARG A 15 -17.36 7.97 -2.65
N ILE A 16 -17.28 8.86 -1.64
CA ILE A 16 -17.09 10.30 -1.86
C ILE A 16 -15.82 10.53 -2.69
N TYR A 17 -14.72 9.90 -2.31
CA TYR A 17 -13.47 9.97 -3.06
C TYR A 17 -13.64 9.51 -4.53
N ASN A 18 -14.37 8.41 -4.75
CA ASN A 18 -14.64 7.88 -6.09
C ASN A 18 -15.69 8.69 -6.89
N CYS A 19 -16.65 9.37 -6.26
CA CYS A 19 -17.71 10.08 -6.96
C CYS A 19 -17.35 11.53 -7.29
N PHE A 20 -16.46 12.15 -6.52
CA PHE A 20 -16.25 13.59 -6.63
C PHE A 20 -15.34 14.01 -7.82
N GLU A 21 -15.71 15.13 -8.43
CA GLU A 21 -14.86 16.08 -9.20
C GLU A 21 -13.57 16.53 -8.47
N LEU A 22 -13.37 16.07 -7.23
CA LEU A 22 -12.07 16.09 -6.57
C LEU A 22 -11.01 15.42 -7.43
N LYS A 23 -11.33 14.35 -8.18
CA LYS A 23 -10.39 13.65 -9.07
C LYS A 23 -9.65 14.55 -10.06
N LYS A 24 -10.34 15.53 -10.67
CA LYS A 24 -9.74 16.47 -11.62
C LYS A 24 -8.81 17.49 -10.97
N ASN A 25 -8.94 17.71 -9.66
CA ASN A 25 -8.19 18.72 -8.93
C ASN A 25 -7.40 18.15 -7.74
N VAL A 26 -7.33 16.83 -7.50
CA VAL A 26 -6.67 16.27 -6.29
C VAL A 26 -5.19 16.59 -6.24
N LEU A 27 -4.53 16.71 -7.38
CA LEU A 27 -3.12 17.13 -7.46
C LEU A 27 -2.93 18.66 -7.24
N HIS A 28 -3.99 19.47 -7.34
CA HIS A 28 -3.89 20.94 -7.40
C HIS A 28 -4.89 21.72 -6.51
N CYS A 29 -5.78 21.05 -5.76
CA CYS A 29 -6.81 21.66 -4.94
C CYS A 29 -6.38 21.69 -3.47
N GLU A 30 -6.42 22.88 -2.86
CA GLU A 30 -6.14 23.07 -1.44
C GLU A 30 -7.05 22.20 -0.57
N GLU A 31 -6.47 21.54 0.44
CA GLU A 31 -7.12 20.63 1.41
C GLU A 31 -8.44 21.23 1.95
N LYS A 32 -8.44 22.53 2.27
CA LYS A 32 -9.61 23.30 2.76
C LYS A 32 -10.81 23.28 1.82
N THR A 33 -10.59 23.33 0.51
CA THR A 33 -11.68 23.33 -0.49
C THR A 33 -12.35 21.96 -0.54
N LYS A 34 -11.60 20.88 -0.32
CA LYS A 34 -12.15 19.52 -0.27
C LYS A 34 -13.04 19.35 0.96
N GLU A 35 -12.58 19.83 2.11
CA GLU A 35 -13.37 19.77 3.36
C GLU A 35 -14.68 20.54 3.26
N LEU A 36 -14.66 21.77 2.72
CA LEU A 36 -15.85 22.59 2.53
C LEU A 36 -16.89 21.87 1.67
N ARG A 37 -16.48 21.28 0.55
CA ARG A 37 -17.38 20.53 -0.34
C ARG A 37 -18.04 19.34 0.34
N ILE A 38 -17.30 18.60 1.16
CA ILE A 38 -17.86 17.48 1.94
C ILE A 38 -18.85 18.02 2.99
N ARG A 39 -18.50 19.12 3.66
CA ARG A 39 -19.31 19.73 4.71
C ARG A 39 -20.62 20.31 4.17
N GLU A 40 -20.61 20.91 2.99
CA GLU A 40 -21.79 21.52 2.38
C GLU A 40 -22.62 20.52 1.57
N GLY A 41 -21.97 19.56 0.90
CA GLY A 41 -22.63 18.65 -0.04
C GLY A 41 -23.39 17.47 0.58
N LEU A 42 -23.06 17.08 1.83
CA LEU A 42 -23.72 15.95 2.48
C LEU A 42 -24.81 16.41 3.45
N GLN A 43 -26.00 15.80 3.37
CA GLN A 43 -27.09 16.05 4.33
C GLN A 43 -27.03 15.07 5.51
N ILE A 44 -25.93 15.10 6.26
CA ILE A 44 -25.68 14.25 7.44
C ILE A 44 -25.24 15.09 8.66
N PRO A 45 -25.35 14.56 9.90
CA PRO A 45 -24.86 15.24 11.11
C PRO A 45 -23.41 15.71 11.01
N LEU A 46 -23.11 16.88 11.59
CA LEU A 46 -21.78 17.51 11.55
C LEU A 46 -20.67 16.58 12.07
N ALA A 47 -20.92 15.87 13.16
CA ALA A 47 -19.96 14.92 13.73
C ALA A 47 -19.57 13.78 12.74
N LEU A 48 -20.49 13.35 11.88
CA LEU A 48 -20.18 12.35 10.84
C LEU A 48 -19.40 12.99 9.68
N LYS A 49 -19.70 14.25 9.32
CA LYS A 49 -18.92 15.01 8.33
C LYS A 49 -17.46 15.15 8.77
N ASP A 50 -17.24 15.52 10.03
CA ASP A 50 -15.90 15.65 10.61
C ASP A 50 -15.11 14.34 10.52
N ARG A 51 -15.77 13.21 10.82
CA ARG A 51 -15.14 11.88 10.72
C ARG A 51 -14.86 11.48 9.28
N ILE A 52 -15.73 11.82 8.33
CA ILE A 52 -15.48 11.57 6.90
C ILE A 52 -14.30 12.41 6.41
N VAL A 53 -14.25 13.70 6.76
CA VAL A 53 -13.15 14.60 6.43
C VAL A 53 -11.83 14.06 6.98
N ALA A 54 -11.82 13.58 8.23
CA ALA A 54 -10.64 12.97 8.84
C ALA A 54 -10.12 11.73 8.09
N LEU A 55 -10.99 10.99 7.40
CA LEU A 55 -10.60 9.83 6.57
C LEU A 55 -10.10 10.23 5.18
N MET A 56 -10.25 11.47 4.73
CA MET A 56 -9.83 11.86 3.37
C MET A 56 -8.32 11.79 3.20
N LYS A 57 -7.56 12.31 4.17
CA LYS A 57 -6.09 12.32 4.13
C LYS A 57 -5.46 10.91 4.05
N PRO A 58 -5.83 9.92 4.88
CA PRO A 58 -5.31 8.55 4.72
C PRO A 58 -5.77 7.89 3.42
N ILE A 59 -7.00 8.11 2.96
CA ILE A 59 -7.49 7.60 1.67
C ILE A 59 -6.66 8.17 0.51
N GLU A 60 -6.37 9.47 0.53
CA GLU A 60 -5.49 10.13 -0.44
C GLU A 60 -4.08 9.55 -0.43
N LEU A 61 -3.53 9.29 0.75
CA LEU A 61 -2.22 8.65 0.87
C LEU A 61 -2.22 7.22 0.32
N GLU A 62 -3.28 6.44 0.54
CA GLU A 62 -3.41 5.09 -0.03
C GLU A 62 -3.45 5.11 -1.56
N VAL A 63 -4.21 6.05 -2.13
CA VAL A 63 -4.26 6.27 -3.59
C VAL A 63 -2.90 6.72 -4.12
N HIS A 64 -2.26 7.69 -3.46
CA HIS A 64 -0.95 8.18 -3.85
C HIS A 64 0.11 7.07 -3.81
N ASN A 65 0.12 6.25 -2.76
CA ASN A 65 0.99 5.07 -2.67
C ASN A 65 0.74 4.11 -3.83
N TRP A 66 -0.52 3.79 -4.10
CA TRP A 66 -0.87 2.93 -5.22
C TRP A 66 -0.38 3.54 -6.54
N MET A 67 -0.63 4.81 -6.81
CA MET A 67 -0.18 5.49 -8.03
C MET A 67 1.34 5.50 -8.15
N SER A 68 2.06 5.83 -7.06
CA SER A 68 3.52 5.83 -7.03
C SER A 68 4.11 4.47 -7.36
N ASP A 69 3.49 3.39 -6.93
CA ASP A 69 3.92 2.02 -7.24
C ASP A 69 3.67 1.62 -8.70
N HIS A 70 2.89 2.40 -9.47
CA HIS A 70 2.60 2.16 -10.88
C HIS A 70 3.02 3.33 -11.77
N ASP A 71 3.77 4.29 -11.25
CA ASP A 71 4.12 5.53 -11.95
C ASP A 71 4.82 5.24 -13.30
N GLY A 72 5.69 4.23 -13.35
CA GLY A 72 6.36 3.79 -14.59
C GLY A 72 5.43 3.14 -15.62
N ILE A 73 4.29 2.59 -15.19
CA ILE A 73 3.28 2.00 -16.08
C ILE A 73 2.26 3.06 -16.52
N LEU A 74 1.88 3.96 -15.62
CA LEU A 74 0.73 4.84 -15.79
C LEU A 74 1.05 6.19 -16.41
N LYS A 75 2.30 6.66 -16.30
CA LYS A 75 2.76 7.94 -16.89
C LYS A 75 2.47 8.09 -18.38
N THR A 76 2.40 6.98 -19.12
CA THR A 76 2.16 6.95 -20.56
C THR A 76 0.70 7.21 -20.94
N SER A 77 -0.24 7.07 -20.00
CA SER A 77 -1.68 6.99 -20.30
C SER A 77 -2.50 8.26 -19.99
N GLY A 78 -1.84 9.36 -19.63
CA GLY A 78 -2.46 10.64 -19.28
C GLY A 78 -3.13 10.62 -17.89
N GLU A 79 -3.00 11.73 -17.15
CA GLU A 79 -3.42 11.82 -15.73
C GLU A 79 -4.93 11.61 -15.50
N GLU A 80 -5.76 11.82 -16.52
CA GLU A 80 -7.23 11.82 -16.41
C GLU A 80 -7.86 10.41 -16.45
N SER A 81 -7.08 9.36 -16.72
CA SER A 81 -7.60 8.01 -17.00
C SER A 81 -7.94 7.18 -15.75
N PHE A 82 -7.57 7.62 -14.54
CA PHE A 82 -7.62 6.81 -13.32
C PHE A 82 -8.81 7.16 -12.42
N CYS A 83 -9.93 6.46 -12.58
CA CYS A 83 -11.16 6.86 -11.92
C CYS A 83 -11.92 5.75 -11.19
N GLU A 84 -11.37 4.57 -10.94
CA GLU A 84 -12.12 3.56 -10.17
C GLU A 84 -11.20 2.76 -9.26
N PHE A 85 -10.96 3.31 -8.06
CA PHE A 85 -10.32 2.57 -6.99
C PHE A 85 -11.34 1.64 -6.35
N HIS A 86 -10.97 0.37 -6.22
CA HIS A 86 -11.68 -0.57 -5.38
C HIS A 86 -11.04 -0.57 -3.99
N TRP A 87 -11.86 -0.77 -2.97
CA TRP A 87 -11.45 -0.59 -1.57
C TRP A 87 -11.68 -1.87 -0.77
N ASN A 88 -10.74 -2.18 0.11
CA ASN A 88 -10.89 -3.19 1.15
C ASN A 88 -11.77 -2.65 2.29
N PRO A 89 -12.32 -3.53 3.16
CA PRO A 89 -13.12 -3.11 4.31
C PRO A 89 -12.40 -2.18 5.30
N ASP A 90 -11.07 -2.14 5.29
CA ASP A 90 -10.23 -1.29 6.13
C ASP A 90 -9.84 0.05 5.47
N ALA A 91 -10.53 0.43 4.39
CA ALA A 91 -10.27 1.63 3.59
C ALA A 91 -8.93 1.66 2.85
N THR A 92 -8.21 0.54 2.77
CA THR A 92 -7.03 0.44 1.90
C THR A 92 -7.45 0.11 0.48
N VAL A 93 -6.62 0.46 -0.51
CA VAL A 93 -6.90 0.12 -1.91
C VAL A 93 -6.86 -1.40 -2.09
N ASP A 94 -7.94 -1.99 -2.59
CA ASP A 94 -7.93 -3.34 -3.14
C ASP A 94 -7.18 -3.30 -4.46
N ARG A 95 -5.87 -3.54 -4.36
CA ARG A 95 -4.94 -3.38 -5.48
C ARG A 95 -5.31 -4.30 -6.65
N ILE A 96 -5.73 -5.53 -6.35
CA ILE A 96 -6.08 -6.53 -7.37
C ILE A 96 -7.33 -6.11 -8.11
N ARG A 97 -8.42 -5.80 -7.39
CA ARG A 97 -9.67 -5.36 -8.04
C ARG A 97 -9.50 -4.04 -8.79
N THR A 98 -8.70 -3.12 -8.25
CA THR A 98 -8.37 -1.84 -8.91
C THR A 98 -7.64 -2.07 -10.22
N ALA A 99 -6.56 -2.85 -10.21
CA ALA A 99 -5.87 -3.21 -11.45
C ALA A 99 -6.77 -3.97 -12.42
N ASP A 100 -7.65 -4.83 -11.91
CA ASP A 100 -8.59 -5.59 -12.73
C ASP A 100 -9.59 -4.71 -13.47
N ALA A 101 -10.13 -3.69 -12.80
CA ALA A 101 -11.00 -2.70 -13.41
C ALA A 101 -10.26 -1.89 -14.47
N LEU A 102 -9.03 -1.46 -14.17
CA LEU A 102 -8.18 -0.71 -15.10
C LEU A 102 -7.81 -1.52 -16.35
N ILE A 103 -7.42 -2.79 -16.20
CA ILE A 103 -7.15 -3.68 -17.33
C ILE A 103 -8.42 -3.89 -18.18
N GLY A 104 -9.59 -3.95 -17.54
CA GLY A 104 -10.89 -4.06 -18.22
C GLY A 104 -11.31 -2.79 -18.97
N SER A 105 -10.88 -1.63 -18.47
CA SER A 105 -11.19 -0.32 -19.03
C SER A 105 -10.63 -0.15 -20.45
N GLN A 106 -11.38 0.56 -21.29
CA GLN A 106 -10.91 1.01 -22.61
C GLN A 106 -10.20 2.38 -22.54
N ARG A 107 -10.07 2.96 -21.33
CA ARG A 107 -9.36 4.23 -21.13
C ARG A 107 -7.84 4.08 -21.20
N LEU A 108 -7.33 2.89 -20.92
CA LEU A 108 -5.92 2.57 -21.05
C LEU A 108 -5.64 1.97 -22.43
N ASP A 109 -4.51 2.34 -23.02
CA ASP A 109 -4.05 1.72 -24.26
C ASP A 109 -3.70 0.23 -24.04
N ASN A 110 -3.67 -0.54 -25.13
CA ASN A 110 -3.36 -1.96 -25.04
C ASN A 110 -1.95 -2.23 -24.46
N PRO A 111 -0.89 -1.47 -24.79
CA PRO A 111 0.43 -1.64 -24.16
C PRO A 111 0.38 -1.52 -22.64
N THR A 112 -0.21 -0.47 -22.10
CA THR A 112 -0.32 -0.23 -20.64
C THR A 112 -1.14 -1.34 -19.99
N ARG A 113 -2.26 -1.73 -20.60
CA ARG A 113 -3.10 -2.84 -20.11
C ARG A 113 -2.33 -4.16 -20.11
N PHE A 114 -1.47 -4.39 -21.09
CA PHE A 114 -0.66 -5.61 -21.17
C PHE A 114 0.37 -5.64 -20.05
N VAL A 115 1.14 -4.56 -19.87
CA VAL A 115 2.11 -4.44 -18.78
C VAL A 115 1.43 -4.61 -17.42
N LEU A 116 0.30 -3.94 -17.20
CA LEU A 116 -0.48 -4.06 -15.95
C LEU A 116 -1.03 -5.48 -15.76
N SER A 117 -1.46 -6.16 -16.83
CA SER A 117 -1.91 -7.56 -16.77
C SER A 117 -0.79 -8.51 -16.38
N CYS A 118 0.42 -8.32 -16.92
CA CYS A 118 1.62 -9.08 -16.57
C CYS A 118 2.04 -8.80 -15.12
N GLN A 119 2.01 -7.53 -14.71
CA GLN A 119 2.28 -7.09 -13.36
C GLN A 119 1.34 -7.76 -12.35
N TYR A 120 0.03 -7.82 -12.59
CA TYR A 120 -0.90 -8.48 -11.65
C TYR A 120 -1.06 -9.98 -11.89
N TRP A 121 -0.22 -10.57 -12.75
CA TRP A 121 -0.31 -11.96 -13.20
C TRP A 121 -1.73 -12.41 -13.56
N HIS A 122 -2.49 -11.58 -14.28
CA HIS A 122 -3.89 -11.86 -14.57
C HIS A 122 -4.03 -12.78 -15.79
N GLY A 123 -3.65 -14.05 -15.65
CA GLY A 123 -3.56 -15.03 -16.75
C GLY A 123 -4.73 -15.03 -17.73
N ARG A 124 -5.98 -14.92 -17.25
CA ARG A 124 -7.18 -14.86 -18.11
C ARG A 124 -7.29 -13.59 -18.97
N LYS A 125 -6.64 -12.50 -18.57
CA LYS A 125 -6.67 -11.19 -19.24
C LYS A 125 -5.39 -10.92 -20.06
N ILE A 126 -4.24 -11.50 -19.67
CA ILE A 126 -2.96 -11.27 -20.38
C ILE A 126 -3.08 -11.67 -21.86
N ILE A 127 -3.55 -12.89 -22.16
CA ILE A 127 -3.63 -13.39 -23.55
C ILE A 127 -4.58 -12.53 -24.41
N PRO A 128 -5.82 -12.24 -23.99
CA PRO A 128 -6.70 -11.36 -24.76
C PRO A 128 -6.13 -9.96 -25.02
N VAL A 129 -5.44 -9.37 -24.04
CA VAL A 129 -4.84 -8.04 -24.20
C VAL A 129 -3.62 -8.10 -25.12
N TYR A 130 -2.74 -9.09 -24.96
CA TYR A 130 -1.57 -9.31 -25.83
C TYR A 130 -1.96 -9.49 -27.31
N ARG A 131 -3.04 -10.23 -27.58
CA ARG A 131 -3.53 -10.44 -28.95
C ARG A 131 -3.90 -9.14 -29.65
N LYS A 132 -4.37 -8.13 -28.89
CA LYS A 132 -4.77 -6.81 -29.40
C LYS A 132 -3.60 -5.85 -29.64
N LEU A 133 -2.38 -6.21 -29.23
CA LEU A 133 -1.19 -5.41 -29.55
C LEU A 133 -0.88 -5.52 -31.04
N ASP A 134 -0.46 -4.43 -31.65
CA ASP A 134 0.12 -4.42 -33.00
C ASP A 134 1.48 -5.14 -33.05
N ALA A 135 1.98 -5.38 -34.26
CA ALA A 135 3.22 -6.12 -34.47
C ALA A 135 4.44 -5.40 -33.91
N GLU A 136 4.52 -4.08 -34.12
CA GLU A 136 5.62 -3.23 -33.65
C GLU A 136 5.73 -3.24 -32.11
N THR A 137 4.61 -3.12 -31.42
CA THR A 137 4.55 -3.20 -29.95
C THR A 137 4.94 -4.58 -29.44
N LYS A 138 4.52 -5.66 -30.12
CA LYS A 138 4.92 -7.02 -29.75
C LYS A 138 6.43 -7.22 -29.95
N GLU A 139 6.97 -6.73 -31.06
CA GLU A 139 8.39 -6.75 -31.38
C GLU A 139 9.19 -5.95 -30.35
N TYR A 140 8.72 -4.75 -29.97
CA TYR A 140 9.29 -3.94 -28.89
C TYR A 140 9.41 -4.72 -27.57
N PHE A 141 8.38 -5.48 -27.19
CA PHE A 141 8.45 -6.31 -25.97
C PHE A 141 9.32 -7.57 -26.12
N LEU A 142 9.60 -8.02 -27.35
CA LEU A 142 10.40 -9.22 -27.64
C LEU A 142 11.89 -8.92 -27.82
N GLU A 143 12.23 -7.80 -28.46
CA GLU A 143 13.60 -7.45 -28.86
C GLU A 143 14.36 -6.64 -27.82
N ARG A 144 13.63 -5.95 -26.94
CA ARG A 144 14.27 -5.11 -25.94
C ARG A 144 15.07 -5.99 -24.98
N ASP A 145 16.39 -5.83 -24.99
CA ASP A 145 17.25 -6.41 -23.97
C ASP A 145 16.98 -5.66 -22.67
N PHE A 146 16.27 -6.31 -21.77
CA PHE A 146 15.90 -5.71 -20.51
C PHE A 146 17.13 -5.72 -19.61
N ASP A 147 17.79 -4.58 -19.47
CA ASP A 147 18.98 -4.41 -18.65
C ASP A 147 18.74 -4.63 -17.14
N GLY A 148 17.54 -5.09 -16.78
CA GLY A 148 17.10 -5.40 -15.42
C GLY A 148 16.84 -4.18 -14.55
N LYS A 149 16.93 -2.94 -15.08
CA LYS A 149 16.74 -1.73 -14.28
C LYS A 149 15.29 -1.26 -14.20
N ASP A 150 14.44 -1.64 -15.15
CA ASP A 150 13.01 -1.33 -15.13
C ASP A 150 12.21 -2.50 -14.52
N GLU A 151 11.66 -2.25 -13.33
CA GLU A 151 10.97 -3.25 -12.50
C GLU A 151 9.71 -3.81 -13.17
N HIS A 152 8.99 -2.99 -13.93
CA HIS A 152 7.72 -3.37 -14.56
C HIS A 152 7.94 -4.27 -15.78
N GLN A 153 9.05 -4.05 -16.48
CA GLN A 153 9.42 -4.85 -17.63
C GLN A 153 9.80 -6.30 -17.27
N SER A 154 10.29 -6.54 -16.06
CA SER A 154 10.67 -7.88 -15.59
C SER A 154 9.51 -8.90 -15.62
N ASN A 155 8.26 -8.46 -15.47
CA ASN A 155 7.11 -9.38 -15.48
C ASN A 155 6.60 -9.67 -16.90
N VAL A 156 6.70 -8.70 -17.80
CA VAL A 156 6.41 -8.89 -19.22
C VAL A 156 7.37 -9.90 -19.83
N GLU A 157 8.67 -9.76 -19.55
CA GLU A 157 9.69 -10.71 -19.95
C GLU A 157 9.39 -12.13 -19.53
N LYS A 158 9.05 -12.32 -18.25
CA LYS A 158 8.76 -13.64 -17.69
C LYS A 158 7.60 -14.29 -18.40
N TRP A 159 6.50 -13.54 -18.58
CA TRP A 159 5.35 -14.05 -19.31
C TRP A 159 5.71 -14.43 -20.76
N ILE A 160 6.50 -13.61 -21.46
CA ILE A 160 6.97 -13.92 -22.82
C ILE A 160 7.82 -15.20 -22.84
N ARG A 161 8.75 -15.38 -21.89
CA ARG A 161 9.59 -16.59 -21.79
C ARG A 161 8.75 -17.84 -21.52
N GLU A 162 7.70 -17.73 -20.70
CA GLU A 162 6.73 -18.80 -20.48
C GLU A 162 6.02 -19.24 -21.75
N GLN A 163 5.57 -18.28 -22.56
CA GLN A 163 4.89 -18.60 -23.81
C GLN A 163 5.81 -19.30 -24.81
N LYS A 164 7.13 -19.03 -24.75
CA LYS A 164 8.14 -19.73 -25.57
C LYS A 164 8.46 -21.15 -25.07
N GLY A 165 7.73 -21.67 -24.08
CA GLY A 165 7.92 -23.02 -23.53
C GLY A 165 9.08 -23.14 -22.53
N THR A 166 9.73 -22.02 -22.22
CA THR A 166 10.73 -21.96 -21.15
C THR A 166 9.98 -21.93 -19.83
N LYS A 167 9.82 -23.09 -19.18
CA LYS A 167 9.21 -23.14 -17.84
C LYS A 167 9.97 -22.15 -16.94
N PRO A 168 9.29 -21.20 -16.27
CA PRO A 168 9.92 -20.41 -15.24
C PRO A 168 10.34 -21.38 -14.18
N ASN A 169 11.64 -21.53 -14.02
CA ASN A 169 12.14 -22.22 -12.87
C ASN A 169 11.68 -21.39 -11.65
N CYS A 170 10.86 -21.95 -10.76
CA CYS A 170 10.44 -21.26 -9.54
C CYS A 170 11.65 -20.78 -8.72
N ASN A 171 12.82 -21.43 -8.89
CA ASN A 171 14.09 -20.96 -8.34
C ASN A 171 14.55 -19.61 -8.91
N VAL A 172 14.13 -19.18 -10.11
CA VAL A 172 14.42 -17.83 -10.64
C VAL A 172 13.67 -16.77 -9.83
N PHE A 173 12.45 -17.08 -9.37
CA PHE A 173 11.69 -16.22 -8.45
C PHE A 173 12.38 -16.11 -7.09
N CYS A 174 12.90 -17.23 -6.55
CA CYS A 174 13.65 -17.21 -5.28
C CYS A 174 15.08 -16.65 -5.41
N ARG A 175 15.72 -16.72 -6.59
CA ARG A 175 17.10 -16.25 -6.82
C ARG A 175 17.20 -14.81 -7.31
N CYS A 176 16.10 -14.19 -7.74
CA CYS A 176 16.07 -12.75 -7.99
C CYS A 176 16.15 -11.97 -6.67
N ARG A 177 17.36 -11.88 -6.10
CA ARG A 177 17.72 -10.87 -5.09
C ARG A 177 17.50 -9.43 -5.59
N THR A 178 17.32 -9.27 -6.90
CA THR A 178 17.07 -8.01 -7.61
C THR A 178 15.59 -7.71 -7.82
N PHE A 179 14.66 -8.53 -7.30
CA PHE A 179 13.27 -8.09 -7.24
C PHE A 179 13.24 -6.83 -6.39
N ARG A 180 13.18 -5.65 -6.99
CA ARG A 180 12.77 -4.46 -6.27
C ARG A 180 11.28 -4.57 -6.15
N TRP A 181 10.87 -5.21 -5.07
CA TRP A 181 9.47 -5.50 -4.85
C TRP A 181 8.73 -4.23 -4.44
N THR A 182 8.31 -3.44 -5.42
CA THR A 182 7.47 -2.25 -5.24
C THR A 182 5.99 -2.60 -5.27
N ASP A 183 5.61 -3.77 -5.80
CA ASP A 183 4.21 -4.10 -6.04
C ASP A 183 3.68 -5.25 -5.17
N VAL A 184 2.94 -4.88 -4.13
CA VAL A 184 2.20 -5.77 -3.22
C VAL A 184 1.34 -6.82 -3.93
N SER A 185 0.86 -6.56 -5.16
CA SER A 185 -0.06 -7.46 -5.86
C SER A 185 0.60 -8.72 -6.43
N LEU A 186 1.80 -8.60 -7.01
CA LEU A 186 2.64 -9.73 -7.42
C LEU A 186 2.92 -10.64 -6.24
N HIS A 187 3.13 -10.05 -5.08
CA HIS A 187 3.42 -10.81 -3.87
C HIS A 187 2.22 -11.65 -3.49
N SER A 188 0.99 -11.11 -3.49
CA SER A 188 -0.17 -11.90 -3.06
C SER A 188 -0.30 -13.20 -3.86
N ARG A 189 -0.28 -13.12 -5.20
CA ARG A 189 -0.43 -14.32 -6.05
C ARG A 189 0.80 -15.21 -6.00
N PHE A 190 2.00 -14.64 -5.94
CA PHE A 190 3.23 -15.44 -5.81
C PHE A 190 3.27 -16.20 -4.47
N LEU A 191 2.91 -15.53 -3.38
CA LEU A 191 2.84 -16.12 -2.04
C LEU A 191 1.78 -17.23 -1.98
N ASP A 192 0.68 -17.11 -2.72
CA ASP A 192 -0.35 -18.15 -2.82
C ASP A 192 0.15 -19.39 -3.60
N CYS A 193 1.19 -19.25 -4.44
CA CYS A 193 1.83 -20.35 -5.15
C CYS A 193 2.99 -20.99 -4.38
N LEU A 194 3.41 -20.44 -3.24
CA LEU A 194 4.53 -20.94 -2.45
C LEU A 194 4.07 -21.92 -1.35
N PRO A 195 4.86 -22.95 -1.03
CA PRO A 195 4.70 -23.68 0.22
C PRO A 195 4.79 -22.73 1.44
N ASP A 196 4.08 -23.05 2.52
CA ASP A 196 3.97 -22.17 3.71
C ASP A 196 5.34 -21.72 4.26
N PHE A 197 6.33 -22.63 4.34
CA PHE A 197 7.68 -22.29 4.82
C PHE A 197 8.38 -21.23 3.94
N ASN A 198 8.27 -21.38 2.61
CA ASN A 198 8.85 -20.44 1.65
C ASN A 198 8.11 -19.10 1.69
N ARG A 199 6.79 -19.13 1.90
CA ARG A 199 5.96 -17.92 2.03
C ARG A 199 6.44 -17.05 3.19
N GLU A 200 6.60 -17.65 4.36
CA GLU A 200 7.05 -16.94 5.56
C GLU A 200 8.47 -16.39 5.40
N TYR A 201 9.40 -17.18 4.85
CA TYR A 201 10.75 -16.72 4.58
C TYR A 201 10.78 -15.48 3.66
N VAL A 202 9.98 -15.50 2.60
CA VAL A 202 9.87 -14.39 1.65
C VAL A 202 9.28 -13.14 2.33
N LEU A 203 8.19 -13.30 3.08
CA LEU A 203 7.57 -12.20 3.82
C LEU A 203 8.54 -11.57 4.82
N CYS A 204 9.27 -12.40 5.57
CA CYS A 204 10.26 -11.98 6.55
C CYS A 204 11.43 -11.21 5.90
N THR A 205 11.97 -11.75 4.81
CA THR A 205 13.06 -11.12 4.07
C THR A 205 12.61 -9.77 3.53
N LYS A 206 11.42 -9.73 2.91
CA LYS A 206 10.90 -8.51 2.32
C LYS A 206 10.59 -7.43 3.35
N PHE A 207 10.01 -7.83 4.48
CA PHE A 207 9.76 -6.93 5.59
C PHE A 207 11.04 -6.25 6.06
N LYS A 208 12.17 -6.99 6.14
CA LYS A 208 13.47 -6.43 6.54
C LYS A 208 13.99 -5.42 5.51
N GLU A 209 13.88 -5.73 4.22
CA GLU A 209 14.41 -4.91 3.12
C GLU A 209 13.58 -3.66 2.78
N THR A 210 12.26 -3.69 3.00
CA THR A 210 11.40 -2.58 2.53
C THR A 210 11.52 -1.33 3.39
N HIS A 211 11.59 -0.16 2.76
CA HIS A 211 11.42 1.15 3.41
C HIS A 211 9.99 1.70 3.27
N LYS A 212 9.16 1.08 2.42
CA LYS A 212 7.78 1.51 2.16
C LYS A 212 6.85 0.92 3.22
N MET A 213 6.16 1.79 3.97
CA MET A 213 5.28 1.40 5.08
C MET A 213 4.13 0.48 4.64
N HIS A 214 3.49 0.76 3.51
CA HIS A 214 2.38 -0.07 3.01
C HIS A 214 2.82 -1.49 2.62
N ILE A 215 4.08 -1.68 2.17
CA ILE A 215 4.65 -3.01 1.92
C ILE A 215 4.93 -3.72 3.24
N GLY A 216 5.49 -3.02 4.23
CA GLY A 216 5.70 -3.56 5.57
C GLY A 216 4.38 -4.02 6.20
N ARG A 217 3.33 -3.20 6.09
CA ARG A 217 1.97 -3.52 6.52
C ARG A 217 1.43 -4.78 5.85
N PHE A 218 1.54 -4.87 4.52
CA PHE A 218 1.14 -6.06 3.77
C PHE A 218 1.90 -7.31 4.24
N CYS A 219 3.20 -7.19 4.48
CA CYS A 219 3.99 -8.34 4.94
C CYS A 219 3.50 -8.83 6.30
N LEU A 220 3.31 -7.92 7.26
CA LEU A 220 2.80 -8.26 8.60
C LEU A 220 1.41 -8.89 8.57
N SER A 221 0.50 -8.39 7.71
CA SER A 221 -0.87 -8.93 7.64
C SER A 221 -0.93 -10.35 7.07
N ARG A 222 0.08 -10.76 6.29
CA ARG A 222 0.17 -12.10 5.69
C ARG A 222 1.04 -13.09 6.48
N MET A 223 1.82 -12.62 7.46
CA MET A 223 2.62 -13.48 8.34
C MET A 223 1.75 -14.24 9.35
N SER A 224 2.23 -15.40 9.76
CA SER A 224 1.75 -16.09 10.96
C SER A 224 1.90 -15.23 12.23
N ALA A 225 1.13 -15.55 13.27
CA ALA A 225 1.24 -14.86 14.56
C ALA A 225 2.66 -14.95 15.15
N GLN A 226 3.27 -16.14 15.08
CA GLN A 226 4.64 -16.39 15.54
C GLN A 226 5.66 -15.50 14.82
N ASN A 227 5.56 -15.37 13.50
CA ASN A 227 6.50 -14.52 12.75
C ASN A 227 6.25 -13.03 12.98
N ARG A 228 4.99 -12.60 13.17
CA ARG A 228 4.71 -11.22 13.59
C ARG A 228 5.34 -10.89 14.93
N GLU A 229 5.26 -11.80 15.91
CA GLU A 229 5.89 -11.62 17.22
C GLU A 229 7.42 -11.59 17.10
N TYR A 230 8.01 -12.48 16.31
CA TYR A 230 9.44 -12.44 16.00
C TYR A 230 9.86 -11.11 15.36
N MET A 231 9.09 -10.60 14.38
CA MET A 231 9.39 -9.31 13.74
C MET A 231 9.27 -8.14 14.69
N LEU A 232 8.29 -8.17 15.59
CA LEU A 232 8.11 -7.16 16.62
C LEU A 232 9.30 -7.14 17.59
N ALA A 233 9.77 -8.30 18.04
CA ALA A 233 10.95 -8.41 18.90
C ALA A 233 12.26 -8.01 18.18
N ALA A 234 12.43 -8.40 16.92
CA ALA A 234 13.66 -8.17 16.18
C ALA A 234 13.76 -6.75 15.58
N PHE A 235 12.64 -6.10 15.28
CA PHE A 235 12.59 -4.78 14.64
C PHE A 235 11.48 -3.89 15.26
N PRO A 236 11.55 -3.60 16.57
CA PRO A 236 10.47 -2.93 17.30
C PRO A 236 10.13 -1.57 16.70
N LEU A 237 11.12 -0.72 16.39
CA LEU A 237 10.89 0.58 15.75
C LEU A 237 10.10 0.45 14.45
N LYS A 238 10.48 -0.52 13.60
CA LYS A 238 9.87 -0.66 12.26
C LYS A 238 8.42 -1.11 12.37
N VAL A 239 8.13 -2.12 13.19
CA VAL A 239 6.77 -2.62 13.41
C VAL A 239 5.89 -1.56 14.06
N LEU A 240 6.37 -0.91 15.12
CA LEU A 240 5.64 0.17 15.79
C LEU A 240 5.40 1.37 14.88
N SER A 241 6.38 1.73 14.04
CA SER A 241 6.20 2.78 13.03
C SER A 241 5.08 2.44 12.06
N ILE A 242 4.99 1.20 11.57
CA ILE A 242 3.89 0.76 10.69
C ILE A 242 2.55 0.86 11.42
N TYR A 243 2.51 0.49 12.70
CA TYR A 243 1.29 0.61 13.51
C TYR A 243 0.89 2.05 13.82
N LEU A 244 1.71 3.07 13.55
CA LEU A 244 1.29 4.48 13.64
C LEU A 244 0.54 4.97 12.38
N PHE A 245 0.46 4.17 11.32
CA PHE A 245 -0.26 4.54 10.09
C PHE A 245 -1.59 3.82 10.00
N TRP A 246 -2.55 4.50 9.35
CA TRP A 246 -3.83 3.91 8.98
C TRP A 246 -3.62 2.60 8.22
N PRO A 247 -4.42 1.55 8.44
CA PRO A 247 -5.47 1.36 9.45
C PRO A 247 -5.01 0.76 10.81
N CYS A 248 -3.70 0.76 11.11
CA CYS A 248 -3.12 -0.12 12.14
C CYS A 248 -2.98 0.50 13.55
N GLN A 249 -3.41 1.74 13.77
CA GLN A 249 -3.21 2.49 15.03
C GLN A 249 -3.74 1.78 16.28
N THR A 250 -4.80 1.01 16.13
CA THR A 250 -5.41 0.25 17.23
C THR A 250 -4.48 -0.84 17.80
N PHE A 251 -3.50 -1.31 17.03
CA PHE A 251 -2.54 -2.33 17.46
C PHE A 251 -1.28 -1.74 18.13
N PHE A 252 -1.06 -0.43 18.03
CA PHE A 252 0.19 0.22 18.43
C PHE A 252 0.53 0.01 19.91
N MET A 253 -0.39 0.35 20.82
CA MET A 253 -0.12 0.25 22.27
C MET A 253 0.02 -1.20 22.74
N GLU A 254 -0.75 -2.13 22.15
CA GLU A 254 -0.61 -3.56 22.47
C GLU A 254 0.79 -4.06 22.09
N ALA A 255 1.28 -3.67 20.92
CA ALA A 255 2.61 -4.04 20.46
C ALA A 255 3.71 -3.37 21.30
N ALA A 256 3.57 -2.07 21.62
CA ALA A 256 4.57 -1.31 22.38
C ALA A 256 4.84 -1.93 23.75
N ARG A 257 3.78 -2.36 24.45
CA ARG A 257 3.89 -3.04 25.75
C ARG A 257 4.73 -4.32 25.71
N LYS A 258 4.75 -5.02 24.56
CA LYS A 258 5.49 -6.27 24.41
C LYS A 258 6.99 -6.05 24.22
N VAL A 259 7.42 -4.85 23.79
CA VAL A 259 8.81 -4.58 23.38
C VAL A 259 9.49 -3.45 24.15
N TRP A 260 8.93 -3.01 25.28
CA TRP A 260 9.54 -1.95 26.08
C TRP A 260 10.99 -2.25 26.50
N ARG A 261 11.31 -3.51 26.74
CA ARG A 261 12.65 -3.96 27.13
C ARG A 261 13.62 -4.03 25.96
N ASP A 262 13.09 -4.19 24.74
CA ASP A 262 13.87 -4.37 23.52
C ASP A 262 14.06 -3.04 22.76
N LEU A 263 13.28 -2.01 23.10
CA LEU A 263 13.34 -0.71 22.48
C LEU A 263 14.56 0.08 23.00
N SER A 264 15.45 0.45 22.08
CA SER A 264 16.55 1.37 22.42
C SER A 264 16.06 2.81 22.60
N GLU A 265 16.87 3.62 23.28
CA GLU A 265 16.59 5.05 23.52
C GLU A 265 16.41 5.82 22.21
N ASN A 266 17.26 5.54 21.21
CA ASN A 266 17.16 6.15 19.89
C ASN A 266 15.86 5.74 19.18
N GLU A 267 15.47 4.47 19.24
CA GLU A 267 14.21 4.02 18.66
C GLU A 267 12.99 4.64 19.35
N PHE A 268 13.04 4.80 20.68
CA PHE A 268 12.01 5.52 21.43
C PHE A 268 11.88 6.98 20.97
N LEU A 269 13.00 7.70 20.84
CA LEU A 269 13.03 9.07 20.31
C LEU A 269 12.50 9.15 18.87
N CYS A 270 12.86 8.19 18.01
CA CYS A 270 12.33 8.11 16.65
C CYS A 270 10.80 7.95 16.65
N LEU A 271 10.24 7.10 17.52
CA LEU A 271 8.78 6.93 17.62
C LEU A 271 8.10 8.23 18.07
N LEU A 272 8.63 8.91 19.08
CA LEU A 272 8.10 10.21 19.51
C LEU A 272 8.14 11.24 18.38
N HIS A 273 9.25 11.29 17.63
CA HIS A 273 9.39 12.16 16.47
C HIS A 273 8.34 11.85 15.39
N ILE A 274 8.09 10.57 15.07
CA ILE A 274 7.05 10.18 14.11
C ILE A 274 5.67 10.65 14.60
N MET A 275 5.34 10.40 15.87
CA MET A 275 4.03 10.79 16.44
C MET A 275 3.84 12.31 16.44
N ILE A 276 4.86 13.07 16.84
CA ILE A 276 4.78 14.53 16.96
C ILE A 276 4.84 15.18 15.57
N CYS A 277 5.91 14.94 14.81
CA CYS A 277 6.18 15.66 13.57
C CYS A 277 5.34 15.14 12.41
N GLN A 278 5.23 13.81 12.25
CA GLN A 278 4.55 13.25 11.07
C GLN A 278 3.04 13.08 11.26
N LYS A 279 2.54 13.08 12.51
CA LYS A 279 1.10 12.93 12.78
C LYS A 279 0.48 14.20 13.36
N ILE A 280 0.92 14.65 14.53
CA ILE A 280 0.29 15.76 15.23
C ILE A 280 0.51 17.09 14.52
N ILE A 281 1.77 17.47 14.25
CA ILE A 281 2.12 18.73 13.58
C ILE A 281 1.61 18.75 12.14
N ALA A 282 1.65 17.60 11.46
CA ALA A 282 1.08 17.44 10.12
C ALA A 282 -0.47 17.35 10.10
N LEU A 283 -1.12 17.62 11.24
CA LEU A 283 -2.57 17.73 11.40
C LEU A 283 -3.33 16.49 10.92
N TRP A 284 -2.80 15.29 11.18
CA TRP A 284 -3.52 14.05 10.91
C TRP A 284 -4.66 13.88 11.93
N THR A 285 -5.86 13.67 11.41
CA THR A 285 -7.10 13.54 12.21
C THR A 285 -7.75 12.16 12.09
N ASP A 286 -7.14 11.23 11.35
CA ASP A 286 -7.62 9.85 11.15
C ASP A 286 -7.55 9.00 12.43
N PHE A 287 -6.80 9.45 13.43
CA PHE A 287 -6.73 8.84 14.75
C PHE A 287 -6.44 9.90 15.83
N ASN A 288 -6.77 9.61 17.09
CA ASN A 288 -6.44 10.52 18.19
C ASN A 288 -4.97 10.37 18.63
N TYR A 289 -4.05 10.88 17.82
CA TYR A 289 -2.60 10.78 18.07
C TYR A 289 -2.16 11.50 19.35
N MET A 290 -2.85 12.57 19.76
CA MET A 290 -2.57 13.23 21.04
C MET A 290 -2.86 12.32 22.23
N LYS A 291 -4.00 11.62 22.22
CA LYS A 291 -4.34 10.61 23.24
C LYS A 291 -3.34 9.45 23.19
N LEU A 292 -3.00 8.98 21.98
CA LEU A 292 -2.03 7.91 21.79
C LEU A 292 -0.65 8.30 22.35
N LEU A 293 -0.18 9.52 22.06
CA LEU A 293 1.10 10.04 22.56
C LEU A 293 1.10 10.15 24.09
N ARG A 294 0.04 10.69 24.69
CA ARG A 294 -0.08 10.77 26.16
C ARG A 294 -0.04 9.38 26.79
N GLN A 295 -0.74 8.42 26.20
CA GLN A 295 -0.75 7.05 26.69
C GLN A 295 0.61 6.38 26.53
N PHE A 296 1.22 6.47 25.35
CA PHE A 296 2.55 5.94 25.06
C PHE A 296 3.61 6.52 26.01
N TRP A 297 3.56 7.84 26.24
CA TRP A 297 4.43 8.52 27.20
C TRP A 297 4.18 8.11 28.65
N HIS A 298 2.93 7.95 29.06
CA HIS A 298 2.62 7.58 30.44
C HIS A 298 3.08 6.14 30.74
N GLU A 299 2.83 5.22 29.82
CA GLU A 299 3.15 3.79 29.97
C GLU A 299 4.61 3.44 29.65
N SER A 300 5.41 4.37 29.12
CA SER A 300 6.81 4.08 28.81
C SER A 300 7.66 3.97 30.08
N PRO A 301 8.69 3.10 30.07
CA PRO A 301 9.68 3.03 31.14
C PRO A 301 10.40 4.36 31.39
N ASP A 302 10.69 4.68 32.66
CA ASP A 302 11.33 5.95 33.02
C ASP A 302 12.74 6.09 32.49
N ASN A 303 13.49 4.98 32.33
CA ASN A 303 14.81 5.02 31.72
C ASN A 303 14.75 5.57 30.28
N LEU A 304 13.70 5.27 29.51
CA LEU A 304 13.54 5.81 28.15
C LEU A 304 13.20 7.31 28.16
N LYS A 305 12.43 7.77 29.15
CA LYS A 305 12.02 9.19 29.27
C LYS A 305 13.18 10.11 29.64
N GLN A 306 14.20 9.61 30.32
CA GLN A 306 15.34 10.43 30.75
C GLN A 306 16.10 11.05 29.57
N TYR A 307 16.01 10.44 28.38
CA TYR A 307 16.69 10.89 27.16
C TYR A 307 15.93 11.93 26.34
N THR A 308 14.75 12.35 26.79
CA THR A 308 13.97 13.38 26.08
C THR A 308 14.08 14.76 26.74
N LYS A 309 14.94 14.91 27.75
CA LYS A 309 15.20 16.18 28.43
C LYS A 309 16.25 16.98 27.68
#